data_AF-A0A267T9J0-F1
#
_entry.id   AF-A0A267T9J0-F1
#
_cell.length_a   1.000
_cell.length_b   1.000
_cell.length_c   1.000
_cell.angle_alpha   90.00
_cell.angle_beta   90.00
_cell.angle_gamma   90.00
#
_symmetry.space_group_name_H-M   'P 1'
#
loop_
_entity.id
_entity.type
_entity.pdbx_description
1 polymer ?
#
loop_
_entity_poly.entity_id
_entity_poly.type
_entity_poly.pdbx_seq_one_letter_code
_entity_poly.pdbx_strand_id
1 'polypeptide(L)'
;MIAKPYMTRRAYNTASQQWPEVEWSTSAEPLTYDEYVDLVDDKETFIHLIVGDLQRIKVYGQLGFQITEQVPADVWEAYVELVDKGYNRFVIDHVG
;
A
#
# COMPACT_ATOMS: atom_id res chain seq x y z
N MET A 1 -5.88 -10.78 -10.41
CA MET A 1 -4.86 -11.22 -9.43
C MET A 1 -5.46 -11.22 -8.03
N ILE A 2 -5.08 -12.18 -7.18
CA ILE A 2 -5.44 -12.17 -5.75
C ILE A 2 -4.28 -11.56 -4.95
N ALA A 3 -4.58 -10.60 -4.08
CA ALA A 3 -3.60 -9.94 -3.22
C ALA A 3 -4.13 -9.87 -1.78
N LYS A 4 -3.24 -9.56 -0.82
CA LYS A 4 -3.68 -9.18 0.53
C LYS A 4 -4.52 -7.88 0.44
N PRO A 5 -5.55 -7.69 1.28
CA PRO A 5 -6.44 -6.51 1.20
C PRO A 5 -5.68 -5.18 1.10
N TYR A 6 -4.67 -4.98 1.95
CA TYR A 6 -3.86 -3.76 1.99
C TYR A 6 -2.89 -3.57 0.81
N MET A 7 -2.72 -4.56 -0.08
CA MET A 7 -1.78 -4.52 -1.21
C MET A 7 -2.47 -4.40 -2.57
N THR A 8 -3.81 -4.41 -2.61
CA THR A 8 -4.59 -4.51 -3.86
C THR A 8 -4.27 -3.39 -4.85
N ARG A 9 -4.29 -2.12 -4.42
CA ARG A 9 -3.95 -0.96 -5.27
C ARG A 9 -2.53 -1.05 -5.82
N ARG A 10 -1.56 -1.36 -4.97
CA ARG A 10 -0.16 -1.48 -5.40
C ARG A 10 0.05 -2.63 -6.40
N ALA A 11 -0.61 -3.76 -6.17
CA ALA A 11 -0.55 -4.90 -7.08
C ALA A 11 -1.14 -4.54 -8.45
N TYR A 12 -2.29 -3.86 -8.48
CA TYR A 12 -2.89 -3.37 -9.72
C TYR A 12 -1.95 -2.39 -10.43
N ASN A 13 -1.45 -1.38 -9.74
CA ASN A 13 -0.62 -0.35 -10.35
C ASN A 13 0.70 -0.89 -10.90
N THR A 14 1.29 -1.86 -10.21
CA THR A 14 2.50 -2.54 -10.66
C THR A 14 2.21 -3.36 -11.91
N ALA A 15 1.16 -4.18 -11.89
CA ALA A 15 0.83 -5.04 -13.02
C ALA A 15 0.48 -4.22 -14.28
N SER A 16 -0.32 -3.17 -14.12
CA SER A 16 -0.69 -2.25 -15.21
C SER A 16 0.51 -1.50 -15.80
N GLN A 17 1.55 -1.23 -15.00
CA GLN A 17 2.78 -0.61 -15.50
C GLN A 17 3.67 -1.62 -16.26
N GLN A 18 3.78 -2.84 -15.77
CA GLN A 18 4.67 -3.86 -16.34
C GLN A 18 4.10 -4.51 -17.61
N TRP A 19 2.78 -4.67 -17.67
CA TRP A 19 2.06 -5.31 -18.79
C TRP A 19 0.86 -4.47 -19.20
N PRO A 20 1.08 -3.31 -19.85
CA PRO A 20 0.02 -2.39 -20.25
C PRO A 20 -0.95 -2.96 -21.30
N GLU A 21 -0.56 -4.03 -21.99
CA GLU A 21 -1.39 -4.74 -22.96
C GLU A 21 -2.45 -5.65 -22.32
N VAL A 22 -2.35 -5.91 -21.01
CA VAL A 22 -3.28 -6.77 -20.27
C VAL A 22 -4.25 -5.92 -19.47
N GLU A 23 -5.54 -6.27 -19.55
CA GLU A 23 -6.57 -5.66 -18.72
C GLU A 23 -6.55 -6.29 -17.32
N TRP A 24 -5.89 -5.61 -16.38
CA TRP A 24 -5.72 -6.12 -15.02
C TRP A 24 -6.96 -5.89 -14.15
N SER A 25 -7.16 -6.79 -13.21
CA SER A 25 -8.04 -6.59 -12.05
C SER A 25 -7.41 -7.23 -10.83
N THR A 26 -7.69 -6.65 -9.66
CA THR A 26 -7.25 -7.18 -8.36
C THR A 26 -8.45 -7.47 -7.49
N SER A 27 -8.37 -8.57 -6.75
CA SER A 27 -9.36 -8.94 -5.73
C SER A 27 -8.65 -9.35 -4.45
N ALA A 28 -9.35 -9.19 -3.33
CA ALA A 28 -8.94 -9.63 -2.01
C ALA A 28 -10.18 -10.09 -1.25
N GLU A 29 -9.98 -10.74 -0.11
CA GLU A 29 -11.08 -11.04 0.81
C GLU A 29 -11.80 -9.73 1.21
N PRO A 30 -13.14 -9.70 1.17
CA PRO A 30 -13.93 -8.49 1.43
C PRO A 30 -14.05 -8.23 2.93
N LEU A 31 -12.91 -8.10 3.61
CA LEU A 31 -12.82 -7.89 5.05
C LEU A 31 -12.61 -6.40 5.34
N THR A 32 -13.27 -5.93 6.38
CA THR A 32 -12.98 -4.65 7.01
C THR A 32 -11.60 -4.68 7.69
N TYR A 33 -11.11 -3.51 8.09
CA TYR A 33 -9.88 -3.44 8.89
C TYR A 33 -9.97 -4.25 10.17
N ASP A 34 -11.08 -4.11 10.92
CA ASP A 34 -11.28 -4.79 12.22
C ASP A 34 -11.32 -6.31 12.05
N GLU A 35 -11.99 -6.80 11.00
CA GLU A 35 -12.01 -8.24 10.71
C GLU A 35 -10.63 -8.75 10.30
N TYR A 36 -9.89 -8.01 9.48
CA TYR A 36 -8.58 -8.45 9.02
C TYR A 36 -7.52 -8.40 10.13
N VAL A 37 -7.56 -7.38 10.99
CA VAL A 37 -6.59 -7.22 12.08
C VAL A 37 -6.75 -8.28 13.17
N ASP A 38 -7.92 -8.91 13.28
CA ASP A 38 -8.11 -10.05 14.18
C ASP A 38 -7.56 -11.37 13.62
N LEU A 39 -7.26 -11.41 12.31
CA LEU A 39 -6.61 -12.54 11.65
C LEU A 39 -5.07 -12.43 11.62
N VAL A 40 -4.50 -11.29 12.03
CA VAL A 40 -3.03 -11.12 12.05
C VAL A 40 -2.46 -11.41 13.42
N ASP A 41 -1.36 -12.17 13.45
CA ASP A 41 -0.66 -12.53 14.70
C ASP A 41 0.03 -11.32 15.34
N ASP A 42 0.63 -10.45 14.53
CA ASP A 42 1.36 -9.26 14.97
C ASP A 42 0.70 -8.00 14.39
N LYS A 43 -0.20 -7.43 15.19
CA LYS A 43 -0.97 -6.22 14.85
C LYS A 43 -0.09 -4.99 14.66
N GLU A 44 1.03 -4.88 15.40
CA GLU A 44 1.95 -3.75 15.27
C GLU A 44 2.72 -3.82 13.96
N THR A 45 3.31 -4.98 13.65
CA THR A 45 3.96 -5.21 12.35
C THR A 45 2.97 -5.02 11.19
N PHE A 46 1.70 -5.38 11.38
CA PHE A 46 0.67 -5.14 10.36
C PHE A 46 0.47 -3.64 10.06
N ILE A 47 0.41 -2.78 11.08
CA ILE A 47 0.33 -1.32 10.87
C ILE A 47 1.57 -0.83 10.11
N HIS A 48 2.77 -1.25 10.50
CA HIS A 48 3.99 -0.92 9.77
C HIS A 48 3.92 -1.31 8.29
N LEU A 49 3.33 -2.48 7.98
CA LEU A 49 3.16 -2.96 6.60
C LEU A 49 2.21 -2.07 5.80
N ILE A 50 1.06 -1.69 6.36
CA ILE A 50 0.10 -0.80 5.71
C ILE A 50 0.74 0.56 5.42
N VAL A 51 1.41 1.14 6.41
CA VAL A 51 2.09 2.45 6.30
C VAL A 51 3.14 2.41 5.18
N GLY A 52 3.97 1.37 5.15
CA GLY A 52 4.94 1.19 4.08
C GLY A 52 4.28 0.99 2.70
N ASP A 53 3.23 0.18 2.60
CA ASP A 53 2.56 -0.08 1.33
C ASP A 53 1.97 1.20 0.72
N LEU A 54 1.33 2.02 1.57
CA LEU A 54 0.77 3.31 1.18
C LEU A 54 1.84 4.29 0.67
N GLN A 55 3.01 4.37 1.31
CA GLN A 55 4.10 5.20 0.80
C GLN A 55 4.54 4.76 -0.60
N ARG A 56 4.62 3.44 -0.83
CA ARG A 56 5.09 2.88 -2.11
C ARG A 56 4.11 3.13 -3.26
N ILE A 57 2.80 3.25 -3.02
CA ILE A 57 1.86 3.67 -4.07
C ILE A 57 2.31 5.00 -4.68
N LYS A 58 2.71 5.96 -3.84
CA LYS A 58 3.20 7.27 -4.28
C LYS A 58 4.62 7.22 -4.84
N VAL A 59 5.57 6.68 -4.07
CA VAL A 59 7.00 6.69 -4.41
C VAL A 59 7.29 5.87 -5.67
N TYR A 60 6.76 4.65 -5.78
CA TYR A 60 7.04 3.80 -6.94
C TYR A 60 6.33 4.31 -8.20
N GLY A 61 5.18 5.00 -8.05
CA GLY A 61 4.55 5.71 -9.16
C GLY A 61 5.45 6.82 -9.72
N GLN A 62 6.08 7.59 -8.85
CA GLN A 62 7.04 8.65 -9.24
C GLN A 62 8.32 8.10 -9.89
N LEU A 63 8.76 6.91 -9.48
CA LEU A 63 9.93 6.23 -10.03
C LEU A 63 9.64 5.42 -11.31
N GLY A 64 8.38 5.34 -11.76
CA GLY A 64 7.99 4.58 -12.95
C GLY A 64 7.95 3.05 -12.76
N PHE A 65 8.02 2.56 -11.53
CA PHE A 65 7.84 1.13 -11.23
C PHE A 65 6.36 0.72 -11.18
N GLN A 66 5.47 1.70 -11.02
CA GLN A 66 4.02 1.59 -11.02
C GLN A 66 3.43 2.69 -11.89
N ILE A 67 2.17 2.53 -12.32
CA ILE A 67 1.41 3.68 -12.82
C ILE A 67 1.26 4.70 -11.69
N THR A 68 1.21 5.98 -12.03
CA THR A 68 1.01 7.03 -11.03
C THR A 68 -0.44 7.05 -10.56
N GLU A 69 -0.65 7.04 -9.24
CA GLU A 69 -1.95 7.19 -8.60
C GLU A 69 -1.91 8.34 -7.58
N GLN A 70 -2.95 9.16 -7.57
CA GLN A 70 -3.10 10.20 -6.56
C GLN A 70 -3.64 9.59 -5.26
N VAL A 71 -2.83 9.66 -4.19
CA VAL A 71 -3.29 9.33 -2.84
C VAL A 71 -4.14 10.49 -2.30
N PRO A 72 -5.37 10.22 -1.81
CA PRO A 72 -6.19 11.24 -1.16
C PRO A 72 -5.45 11.94 0.00
N ALA A 73 -5.74 13.23 0.20
CA ALA A 73 -5.01 14.06 1.16
C ALA A 73 -5.17 13.56 2.60
N ASP A 74 -6.40 13.23 3.00
CA ASP A 74 -6.75 12.66 4.30
C ASP A 74 -6.03 11.33 4.56
N VAL A 75 -5.92 10.47 3.56
CA VAL A 75 -5.17 9.21 3.63
C VAL A 75 -3.67 9.46 3.80
N TRP A 76 -3.12 10.47 3.11
CA TRP A 76 -1.71 10.84 3.27
C TRP A 76 -1.41 11.50 4.62
N GLU A 77 -2.34 12.29 5.15
CA GLU A 77 -2.24 12.87 6.50
C GLU A 77 -2.21 11.77 7.57
N ALA A 78 -3.09 10.77 7.47
CA ALA A 78 -3.06 9.60 8.36
C ALA A 78 -1.74 8.82 8.28
N TYR A 79 -1.17 8.69 7.08
CA TYR A 79 0.16 8.12 6.90
C TYR A 79 1.23 8.91 7.67
N VAL A 80 1.25 10.24 7.53
CA VAL A 80 2.22 11.10 8.23
C VAL A 80 2.08 10.95 9.74
N GLU A 81 0.85 10.98 10.26
CA GLU A 81 0.60 10.81 11.70
C GLU A 81 1.11 9.47 12.23
N LEU A 82 0.90 8.38 11.48
CA LEU A 82 1.39 7.05 11.86
C LEU A 82 2.92 6.96 11.81
N VAL A 83 3.56 7.59 10.82
CA VAL A 83 5.03 7.67 10.75
C VAL A 83 5.58 8.45 11.93
N ASP A 84 4.98 9.58 12.29
CA ASP A 84 5.38 10.40 13.44
C ASP A 84 5.21 9.67 14.78
N LYS A 85 4.22 8.76 14.85
CA LYS A 85 4.01 7.84 15.98
C LYS A 85 5.00 6.67 16.01
N GLY A 86 5.88 6.54 15.03
CA GLY A 86 6.91 5.51 14.96
C GLY A 86 6.55 4.28 14.13
N TYR A 87 5.41 4.26 13.40
CA TYR A 87 5.03 3.13 12.55
C TYR A 87 5.78 3.10 11.21
N ASN A 88 7.09 3.32 11.21
CA ASN A 88 7.91 3.58 10.03
C ASN A 88 8.87 2.45 9.62
N ARG A 89 8.84 1.29 10.27
CA ARG A 89 9.74 0.14 9.98
C ARG A 89 9.89 -0.23 8.49
N PHE A 90 8.86 -0.07 7.68
CA PHE A 90 8.89 -0.36 6.24
C PHE A 90 8.73 0.88 5.35
N VAL A 91 8.89 2.06 5.92
CA VAL A 91 8.97 3.33 5.19
C VAL A 91 10.37 3.44 4.57
N ILE A 92 10.42 4.00 3.36
CA ILE A 92 11.65 4.29 2.63
C ILE A 92 12.10 5.68 3.06
N ASP A 93 13.21 5.75 3.80
CA ASP A 93 13.71 7.00 4.38
C ASP A 93 14.31 7.94 3.32
N HIS A 94 14.90 7.39 2.26
CA HIS A 94 15.53 8.13 1.17
C HIS A 94 15.30 7.44 -0.17
N VAL A 95 14.65 8.15 -1.08
CA VAL A 95 14.65 7.82 -2.51
C VAL A 95 15.74 8.70 -3.11
N GLY A 96 16.90 8.10 -3.40
CA GLY A 96 18.05 8.79 -3.99
C GLY A 96 17.77 9.31 -5.40
#